data_AF-A0A9N9TMW7-F1
#
_entry.id   AF-A0A9N9TMW7-F1
#
_cell.length_a   1.000
_cell.length_b   1.000
_cell.length_c   1.000
_cell.angle_alpha   90.00
_cell.angle_beta   90.00
_cell.angle_gamma   90.00
#
_symmetry.space_group_name_H-M   'P 1'
#
loop_
_entity.id
_entity.type
_entity.pdbx_description
1 polymer ?
#
loop_
_entity_poly.entity_id
_entity_poly.type
_entity_poly.pdbx_seq_one_letter_code
_entity_poly.pdbx_strand_id
1 'polypeptide(L)'
;MSSENSSGLFYMGKIINFKVPSSMFLQKDPWEQREILTKNPEYDENDILTMCTFYFTRGTNNLEKIMRTSNESDRRVLDKLIKRYSLVSKGYHATTMNLSRIAKYFPEQSVLCLDKMPAGDVRRPISLVEMGELLGVSSFPQTLTTTTILSIIPHDENLIHPVDANKIYMIVLAYAAQETPVINPAMASKSFSERFYYNRTFAVALYKSKLFTDEERFEIASKIKGVFYVENGSLRLLDHINKVYDCCMSYLKAKHVVVFVPITNYSRCKC
;
A
#
# COMPACT_ATOMS: atom_id res chain seq x y z
N MET A 1 -17.93 -3.80 -53.19
CA MET A 1 -17.74 -2.67 -52.27
C MET A 1 -17.32 -3.26 -50.93
N SER A 2 -16.04 -3.09 -50.63
CA SER A 2 -15.25 -3.82 -49.64
C SER A 2 -15.47 -3.28 -48.23
N SER A 3 -15.71 -4.20 -47.30
CA SER A 3 -15.68 -4.01 -45.86
C SER A 3 -14.25 -3.76 -45.39
N GLU A 4 -13.96 -2.56 -44.88
CA GLU A 4 -12.71 -2.28 -44.18
C GLU A 4 -12.78 -2.83 -42.76
N ASN A 5 -12.11 -3.97 -42.57
CA ASN A 5 -11.70 -4.47 -41.27
C ASN A 5 -10.64 -3.53 -40.68
N SER A 6 -11.02 -2.74 -39.68
CA SER A 6 -10.06 -2.04 -38.82
C SER A 6 -9.37 -3.05 -37.91
N SER A 7 -8.19 -3.51 -38.33
CA SER A 7 -7.29 -4.36 -37.55
C SER A 7 -6.74 -3.60 -36.33
N GLY A 8 -7.22 -4.00 -35.14
CA GLY A 8 -6.64 -3.58 -33.87
C GLY A 8 -5.20 -4.07 -33.75
N LEU A 9 -4.25 -3.15 -33.74
CA LEU A 9 -2.84 -3.40 -33.41
C LEU A 9 -2.72 -3.80 -31.93
N PHE A 10 -2.75 -5.10 -31.66
CA PHE A 10 -2.33 -5.66 -30.38
C PHE A 10 -0.81 -5.62 -30.32
N TYR A 11 -0.26 -4.63 -29.60
CA TYR A 11 1.16 -4.61 -29.29
C TYR A 11 1.44 -5.67 -28.21
N MET A 12 1.91 -6.85 -28.62
CA MET A 12 2.43 -7.87 -27.72
C MET A 12 3.79 -7.42 -27.17
N GLY A 13 3.76 -6.52 -26.19
CA GLY A 13 4.92 -6.22 -25.36
C GLY A 13 5.40 -7.49 -24.66
N LYS A 14 6.71 -7.77 -24.72
CA LYS A 14 7.35 -8.87 -23.97
C LYS A 14 6.92 -8.79 -22.50
N ILE A 15 6.27 -9.83 -21.99
CA ILE A 15 6.01 -10.00 -20.57
C ILE A 15 7.38 -10.13 -19.89
N ILE A 16 7.82 -9.07 -19.21
CA ILE A 16 9.04 -9.12 -18.41
C ILE A 16 8.70 -9.93 -17.14
N ASN A 17 9.01 -11.22 -17.17
CA ASN A 17 9.00 -12.06 -15.97
C ASN A 17 10.18 -11.66 -15.08
N PHE A 18 9.96 -10.67 -14.21
CA PHE A 18 10.87 -10.41 -13.11
C PHE A 18 10.83 -11.61 -12.16
N LYS A 19 11.83 -12.49 -12.23
CA LYS A 19 12.16 -13.41 -11.14
C LYS A 19 12.67 -12.57 -9.98
N VAL A 20 11.76 -12.15 -9.09
CA VAL A 20 12.14 -11.59 -7.79
C VAL A 20 12.85 -12.71 -7.03
N PRO A 21 14.09 -12.51 -6.54
CA PRO A 21 14.81 -13.54 -5.81
C PRO A 21 13.96 -14.04 -4.62
N SER A 22 13.86 -15.36 -4.46
CA SER A 22 13.14 -16.01 -3.36
C SER A 22 13.61 -15.52 -1.98
N SER A 23 14.84 -15.01 -1.87
CA SER A 23 15.39 -14.39 -0.67
C SER A 23 14.75 -13.05 -0.28
N MET A 24 14.11 -12.34 -1.22
CA MET A 24 13.25 -11.18 -0.89
C MET A 24 11.89 -11.59 -0.32
N PHE A 25 11.50 -12.86 -0.48
CA PHE A 25 10.28 -13.44 0.11
C PHE A 25 10.51 -14.03 1.51
N LEU A 26 11.70 -13.85 2.11
CA LEU A 26 11.98 -14.22 3.49
C LEU A 26 11.30 -13.27 4.50
N GLN A 27 10.09 -12.82 4.22
CA GLN A 27 9.19 -12.33 5.26
C GLN A 27 8.34 -13.52 5.67
N LYS A 28 8.44 -13.91 6.95
CA LYS A 28 7.43 -14.76 7.57
C LYS A 28 6.05 -14.14 7.31
N ASP A 29 5.03 -14.98 7.23
CA ASP A 29 3.67 -14.53 7.03
C ASP A 29 3.36 -13.37 8.00
N PRO A 30 2.94 -12.18 7.52
CA PRO A 30 2.46 -11.09 8.35
C PRO A 30 1.49 -11.56 9.46
N TRP A 31 0.72 -12.62 9.20
CA TRP A 31 -0.13 -13.29 10.17
C TRP A 31 0.64 -13.79 11.40
N GLU A 32 1.69 -14.58 11.20
CA GLU A 32 2.48 -15.15 12.29
C GLU A 32 3.09 -14.06 13.17
N GLN A 33 3.57 -12.97 12.55
CA GLN A 33 4.19 -11.87 13.30
C GLN A 33 3.15 -11.04 14.07
N ARG A 34 1.98 -10.78 13.47
CA ARG A 34 0.86 -10.17 14.16
C ARG A 34 0.44 -11.02 15.35
N GLU A 35 0.28 -12.32 15.17
CA GLU A 35 -0.13 -13.25 16.21
C GLU A 35 0.86 -13.27 17.39
N ILE A 36 2.17 -13.32 17.11
CA ILE A 36 3.21 -13.21 18.13
C ILE A 36 3.09 -11.91 18.92
N LEU A 37 2.88 -10.78 18.23
CA LEU A 37 2.75 -9.48 18.89
C LEU A 37 1.48 -9.39 19.74
N THR A 38 0.35 -9.86 19.24
CA THR A 38 -0.93 -9.84 19.97
C THR A 38 -0.96 -10.80 21.16
N LYS A 39 -0.10 -11.83 21.17
CA LYS A 39 0.07 -12.76 22.28
C LYS A 39 1.02 -12.25 23.37
N ASN A 40 1.71 -11.13 23.15
CA ASN A 40 2.50 -10.50 24.20
C ASN A 40 1.55 -10.03 25.32
N PRO A 41 1.74 -10.40 26.60
CA PRO A 41 0.92 -9.92 27.71
C PRO A 41 0.92 -8.40 27.85
N GLU A 42 1.99 -7.77 27.39
CA GLU A 42 2.11 -6.33 27.29
C GLU A 42 1.61 -5.81 25.93
N TYR A 43 0.77 -6.50 25.17
CA TYR A 43 0.18 -5.92 23.97
C TYR A 43 -0.80 -4.78 24.33
N ASP A 44 -0.71 -3.66 23.62
CA ASP A 44 -1.66 -2.54 23.71
C ASP A 44 -1.95 -2.01 22.32
N GLU A 45 -3.24 -1.91 21.98
CA GLU A 45 -3.68 -1.42 20.69
C GLU A 45 -3.24 0.03 20.43
N ASN A 46 -3.20 0.86 21.47
CA ASN A 46 -2.79 2.26 21.37
C ASN A 46 -1.30 2.39 21.04
N ASP A 47 -0.48 1.43 21.47
CA ASP A 47 0.94 1.41 21.12
C ASP A 47 1.11 1.16 19.62
N ILE A 48 0.29 0.29 19.03
CA ILE A 48 0.33 0.03 17.58
C ILE A 48 -0.04 1.27 16.78
N LEU A 49 -1.12 1.95 17.19
CA LEU A 49 -1.54 3.22 16.58
C LEU A 49 -0.42 4.28 16.70
N THR A 50 0.24 4.35 17.84
CA THR A 50 1.35 5.27 18.08
C THR A 50 2.56 4.93 17.21
N MET A 51 2.91 3.65 17.05
CA MET A 51 3.97 3.21 16.15
C MET A 51 3.65 3.52 14.68
N CYS A 52 2.41 3.34 14.25
CA CYS A 52 1.96 3.75 12.91
C CYS A 52 2.08 5.27 12.73
N THR A 53 1.72 6.04 13.75
CA THR A 53 1.85 7.50 13.75
C THR A 53 3.31 7.92 13.60
N PHE A 54 4.25 7.34 14.37
CA PHE A 54 5.68 7.59 14.19
C PHE A 54 6.16 7.24 12.79
N TYR A 55 5.71 6.12 12.23
CA TYR A 55 6.09 5.72 10.88
C TYR A 55 5.70 6.77 9.83
N PHE A 56 4.44 7.22 9.86
CA PHE A 56 3.90 8.14 8.85
C PHE A 56 4.32 9.59 9.05
N THR A 57 4.55 10.04 10.29
CA THR A 57 4.96 11.42 10.59
C THR A 57 6.46 11.65 10.49
N ARG A 58 7.28 10.60 10.60
CA ARG A 58 8.74 10.74 10.54
C ARG A 58 9.33 10.27 9.21
N GLY A 59 8.60 9.47 8.44
CA GLY A 59 9.01 9.01 7.11
C GLY A 59 10.29 8.18 7.12
N THR A 60 10.68 7.62 8.26
CA THR A 60 11.92 6.85 8.42
C THR A 60 11.73 5.73 9.44
N ASN A 61 12.43 4.61 9.23
CA ASN A 61 12.55 3.56 10.24
C ASN A 61 13.74 3.78 11.19
N ASN A 62 14.56 4.83 10.98
CA ASN A 62 15.73 5.07 11.82
C ASN A 62 15.30 5.62 13.19
N LEU A 63 15.17 4.74 14.17
CA LEU A 63 14.70 5.05 15.53
C LEU A 63 15.61 6.07 16.23
N GLU A 64 16.93 5.98 16.05
CA GLU A 64 17.86 6.97 16.61
C GLU A 64 17.64 8.35 16.02
N LYS A 65 17.42 8.45 14.70
CA LYS A 65 17.12 9.71 14.04
C LYS A 65 15.80 10.28 14.55
N ILE A 66 14.77 9.44 14.73
CA ILE A 66 13.48 9.88 15.28
C ILE A 66 13.69 10.41 16.69
N MET A 67 14.36 9.65 17.57
CA MET A 67 14.68 10.08 18.92
C MET A 67 15.40 11.44 18.95
N ARG A 68 16.44 11.63 18.13
CA ARG A 68 17.23 12.88 18.11
C ARG A 68 16.45 14.11 17.62
N THR A 69 15.43 13.90 16.78
CA THR A 69 14.63 14.97 16.16
C THR A 69 13.25 15.15 16.80
N SER A 70 12.96 14.37 17.84
CA SER A 70 11.70 14.41 18.57
C SER A 70 11.81 15.24 19.85
N ASN A 71 10.68 15.79 20.30
CA ASN A 71 10.60 16.43 21.60
C ASN A 71 10.79 15.41 22.74
N GLU A 72 10.90 15.87 23.98
CA GLU A 72 11.11 14.97 25.12
C GLU A 72 9.97 13.98 25.36
N SER A 73 8.72 14.41 25.17
CA SER A 73 7.54 13.55 25.35
C SER A 73 7.55 12.38 24.33
N ASP A 74 7.69 12.70 23.04
CA ASP A 74 7.79 11.74 21.95
C ASP A 74 8.96 10.77 22.15
N ARG A 75 10.11 11.27 22.65
CA ARG A 75 11.27 10.43 22.96
C ARG A 75 10.96 9.39 24.04
N ARG A 76 10.29 9.80 25.12
CA ARG A 76 9.90 8.87 26.21
C ARG A 76 8.92 7.82 25.72
N VAL A 77 7.94 8.23 24.89
CA VAL A 77 6.98 7.31 24.28
C VAL A 77 7.68 6.32 23.37
N LEU A 78 8.55 6.78 22.47
CA LEU A 78 9.28 5.90 21.56
C LEU A 78 10.25 4.97 22.30
N ASP A 79 10.95 5.44 23.33
CA ASP A 79 11.82 4.59 24.17
C ASP A 79 11.04 3.46 24.86
N LYS A 80 9.85 3.76 25.39
CA LYS A 80 8.93 2.75 25.93
C LYS A 80 8.56 1.72 24.86
N LEU A 81 8.15 2.16 23.67
CA LEU A 81 7.77 1.27 22.56
C LEU A 81 8.93 0.39 22.08
N ILE A 82 10.14 0.96 21.99
CA ILE A 82 11.35 0.23 21.61
C ILE A 82 11.61 -0.91 22.59
N LYS A 83 11.53 -0.65 23.90
CA LYS A 83 11.76 -1.66 24.94
C LYS A 83 10.67 -2.74 24.93
N ARG A 84 9.39 -2.31 24.87
CA ARG A 84 8.21 -3.20 24.95
C ARG A 84 8.10 -4.14 23.76
N TYR A 85 8.36 -3.66 22.54
CA TYR A 85 8.21 -4.44 21.30
C TYR A 85 9.53 -4.82 20.64
N SER A 86 10.67 -4.57 21.31
CA SER A 86 12.01 -4.85 20.77
C SER A 86 12.21 -4.26 19.36
N LEU A 87 11.81 -3.00 19.17
CA LEU A 87 11.88 -2.35 17.86
C LEU A 87 13.32 -2.09 17.44
N VAL A 88 13.60 -2.29 16.15
CA VAL A 88 14.90 -2.03 15.53
C VAL A 88 14.79 -1.08 14.34
N SER A 89 15.87 -0.35 14.05
CA SER A 89 15.91 0.62 12.95
C SER A 89 15.96 -0.05 11.56
N LYS A 90 16.59 -1.22 11.47
CA LYS A 90 16.74 -2.00 10.24
C LYS A 90 16.42 -3.46 10.56
N GLY A 91 15.54 -4.07 9.79
CA GLY A 91 15.17 -5.47 9.96
C GLY A 91 15.56 -6.31 8.75
N TYR A 92 16.69 -7.01 8.83
CA TYR A 92 17.11 -7.99 7.81
C TYR A 92 16.48 -9.37 8.05
N HIS A 93 16.19 -9.71 9.31
CA HIS A 93 15.56 -10.98 9.68
C HIS A 93 14.04 -10.86 9.74
N ALA A 94 13.31 -11.89 9.31
CA ALA A 94 11.85 -11.92 9.32
C ALA A 94 11.21 -11.63 10.69
N THR A 95 11.90 -11.97 11.79
CA THR A 95 11.41 -11.87 13.17
C THR A 95 11.65 -10.51 13.83
N THR A 96 12.40 -9.61 13.18
CA THR A 96 12.70 -8.29 13.76
C THR A 96 11.53 -7.33 13.55
N MET A 97 11.19 -6.54 14.58
CA MET A 97 10.11 -5.56 14.48
C MET A 97 10.65 -4.16 14.20
N ASN A 98 10.08 -3.49 13.21
CA ASN A 98 10.32 -2.07 12.94
C ASN A 98 9.00 -1.38 12.60
N LEU A 99 9.01 -0.05 12.62
CA LEU A 99 7.79 0.76 12.45
C LEU A 99 7.06 0.45 11.12
N SER A 100 7.80 0.26 10.01
CA SER A 100 7.22 -0.11 8.71
C SER A 100 6.56 -1.48 8.73
N ARG A 101 7.12 -2.46 9.43
CA ARG A 101 6.52 -3.80 9.59
C ARG A 101 5.27 -3.75 10.46
N ILE A 102 5.29 -2.99 11.56
CA ILE A 102 4.09 -2.75 12.37
C ILE A 102 2.97 -2.19 11.49
N ALA A 103 3.26 -1.15 10.70
CA ALA A 103 2.29 -0.56 9.78
C ALA A 103 1.80 -1.52 8.67
N LYS A 104 2.49 -2.65 8.42
CA LYS A 104 2.07 -3.69 7.47
C LYS A 104 1.32 -4.84 8.13
N TYR A 105 1.65 -5.18 9.38
CA TYR A 105 1.04 -6.28 10.12
C TYR A 105 -0.31 -5.88 10.75
N PHE A 106 -0.51 -4.58 10.95
CA PHE A 106 -1.77 -3.98 11.41
C PHE A 106 -2.33 -3.02 10.35
N PRO A 107 -2.67 -3.52 9.15
CA PRO A 107 -3.12 -2.69 8.03
C PRO A 107 -4.37 -1.86 8.35
N GLU A 108 -5.29 -2.38 9.15
CA GLU A 108 -6.51 -1.71 9.58
C GLU A 108 -6.21 -0.45 10.39
N GLN A 109 -5.29 -0.53 11.34
CA GLN A 109 -4.88 0.62 12.16
C GLN A 109 -4.00 1.57 11.36
N SER A 110 -3.09 1.03 10.55
CA SER A 110 -2.18 1.79 9.71
C SER A 110 -2.92 2.68 8.71
N VAL A 111 -3.90 2.13 8.00
CA VAL A 111 -4.65 2.89 6.99
C VAL A 111 -5.63 3.86 7.65
N LEU A 112 -6.28 3.49 8.76
CA LEU A 112 -7.14 4.42 9.50
C LEU A 112 -6.36 5.55 10.18
N CYS A 113 -5.13 5.27 10.64
CA CYS A 113 -4.19 6.28 11.13
C CYS A 113 -3.88 7.28 10.01
N LEU A 114 -3.54 6.79 8.81
CA LEU A 114 -3.36 7.65 7.65
C LEU A 114 -4.61 8.45 7.31
N ASP A 115 -5.80 7.85 7.28
CA ASP A 115 -7.04 8.54 6.91
C ASP A 115 -7.35 9.74 7.82
N LYS A 116 -7.04 9.62 9.11
CA LYS A 116 -7.31 10.65 10.13
C LYS A 116 -6.19 11.66 10.32
N MET A 117 -5.01 11.42 9.76
CA MET A 117 -3.85 12.29 9.93
C MET A 117 -4.03 13.59 9.13
N PRO A 118 -3.63 14.76 9.65
CA PRO A 118 -3.55 15.97 8.82
C PRO A 118 -2.57 15.77 7.68
N ALA A 119 -2.95 16.14 6.44
CA ALA A 119 -2.13 15.93 5.25
C ALA A 119 -0.72 16.55 5.35
N GLY A 120 -0.57 17.66 6.10
CA GLY A 120 0.73 18.32 6.33
C GLY A 120 1.68 17.55 7.25
N ASP A 121 1.15 16.60 8.05
CA ASP A 121 1.93 15.79 8.98
C ASP A 121 2.45 14.51 8.33
N VAL A 122 1.85 14.09 7.22
CA VAL A 122 2.25 12.89 6.47
C VAL A 122 3.60 13.11 5.79
N ARG A 123 4.64 12.45 6.30
CA ARG A 123 5.99 12.46 5.75
C ARG A 123 6.25 11.19 4.97
N ARG A 124 6.05 11.27 3.65
CA ARG A 124 6.43 10.20 2.72
C ARG A 124 7.59 10.62 1.83
N PRO A 125 8.36 9.64 1.29
CA PRO A 125 9.44 9.93 0.34
C PRO A 125 9.00 10.72 -0.88
N ILE A 126 7.77 10.48 -1.34
CA ILE A 126 7.09 11.27 -2.36
C ILE A 126 5.94 11.99 -1.66
N SER A 127 5.95 13.32 -1.67
CA SER A 127 4.92 14.08 -0.96
C SER A 127 3.56 13.97 -1.66
N LEU A 128 2.47 14.27 -0.94
CA LEU A 128 1.13 14.33 -1.54
C LEU A 128 1.02 15.38 -2.64
N VAL A 129 1.72 16.51 -2.47
CA VAL A 129 1.79 17.60 -3.45
C VAL A 129 2.54 17.16 -4.70
N GLU A 130 3.73 16.57 -4.54
CA GLU A 130 4.53 16.06 -5.66
C GLU A 130 3.77 14.99 -6.46
N MET A 131 3.10 14.05 -5.78
CA MET A 131 2.27 13.07 -6.46
C MET A 131 1.07 13.72 -7.17
N GLY A 132 0.48 14.74 -6.55
CA GLY A 132 -0.59 15.55 -7.15
C GLY A 132 -0.14 16.22 -8.45
N GLU A 133 1.01 16.88 -8.43
CA GLU A 133 1.63 17.53 -9.60
C GLU A 133 1.95 16.54 -10.71
N LEU A 134 2.51 15.36 -10.37
CA LEU A 134 2.82 14.31 -11.34
C LEU A 134 1.58 13.79 -12.07
N LEU A 135 0.44 13.73 -11.38
CA LEU A 135 -0.83 13.26 -11.94
C LEU A 135 -1.71 14.38 -12.49
N GLY A 136 -1.39 15.65 -12.24
CA GLY A 136 -2.25 16.78 -12.60
C GLY A 136 -3.53 16.85 -11.77
N VAL A 137 -3.48 16.48 -10.48
CA VAL A 137 -4.61 16.57 -9.54
C VAL A 137 -4.30 17.53 -8.40
N SER A 138 -5.31 18.27 -7.93
CA SER A 138 -5.14 19.27 -6.86
C SER A 138 -4.78 18.67 -5.50
N SER A 139 -5.17 17.42 -5.25
CA SER A 139 -4.95 16.74 -3.98
C SER A 139 -4.86 15.23 -4.19
N PHE A 140 -3.77 14.61 -3.72
CA PHE A 140 -3.62 13.16 -3.71
C PHE A 140 -4.07 12.56 -2.36
N PRO A 141 -4.92 11.51 -2.34
CA PRO A 141 -5.40 10.93 -1.09
C PRO A 141 -4.28 10.23 -0.31
N GLN A 142 -4.08 10.62 0.94
CA GLN A 142 -2.95 10.14 1.76
C GLN A 142 -2.99 8.63 2.04
N THR A 143 -4.17 8.04 2.15
CA THR A 143 -4.37 6.59 2.32
C THR A 143 -3.91 5.77 1.12
N LEU A 144 -3.89 6.37 -0.08
CA LEU A 144 -3.39 5.73 -1.30
C LEU A 144 -1.87 5.82 -1.46
N THR A 145 -1.16 6.41 -0.50
CA THR A 145 0.31 6.41 -0.48
C THR A 145 0.90 5.11 0.06
N THR A 146 0.10 4.16 0.56
CA THR A 146 0.60 2.90 1.10
C THR A 146 0.03 1.70 0.38
N THR A 147 0.87 0.70 0.09
CA THR A 147 0.41 -0.58 -0.46
C THR A 147 -0.39 -1.40 0.55
N THR A 148 -0.25 -1.09 1.84
CA THR A 148 -0.99 -1.72 2.94
C THR A 148 -2.50 -1.67 2.75
N ILE A 149 -3.05 -0.64 2.10
CA ILE A 149 -4.49 -0.53 1.84
C ILE A 149 -5.04 -1.72 1.04
N LEU A 150 -4.22 -2.36 0.21
CA LEU A 150 -4.66 -3.50 -0.59
C LEU A 150 -5.06 -4.71 0.25
N SER A 151 -4.54 -4.85 1.48
CA SER A 151 -4.88 -5.94 2.38
C SER A 151 -6.25 -5.84 3.04
N ILE A 152 -6.93 -4.69 2.89
CA ILE A 152 -8.25 -4.45 3.49
C ILE A 152 -9.33 -4.22 2.43
N ILE A 153 -9.03 -4.41 1.14
CA ILE A 153 -10.02 -4.32 0.06
C ILE A 153 -10.73 -5.67 -0.08
N PRO A 154 -12.07 -5.76 0.01
CA PRO A 154 -12.79 -7.01 -0.21
C PRO A 154 -12.54 -7.59 -1.61
N HIS A 155 -12.60 -8.91 -1.73
CA HIS A 155 -12.55 -9.62 -3.00
C HIS A 155 -13.93 -9.97 -3.55
N ASP A 156 -14.92 -10.13 -2.68
CA ASP A 156 -16.31 -10.38 -3.04
C ASP A 156 -16.89 -9.22 -3.87
N GLU A 157 -17.38 -9.54 -5.07
CA GLU A 157 -17.98 -8.59 -6.01
C GLU A 157 -19.29 -7.96 -5.52
N ASN A 158 -19.95 -8.58 -4.53
CA ASN A 158 -21.12 -8.01 -3.86
C ASN A 158 -20.71 -6.88 -2.90
N LEU A 159 -19.54 -7.00 -2.27
CA LEU A 159 -19.05 -6.04 -1.28
C LEU A 159 -18.25 -4.89 -1.92
N ILE A 160 -17.63 -5.11 -3.09
CA ILE A 160 -17.00 -4.05 -3.88
C ILE A 160 -17.02 -4.40 -5.37
N HIS A 161 -17.34 -3.43 -6.22
CA HIS A 161 -17.29 -3.66 -7.67
C HIS A 161 -15.83 -3.93 -8.13
N PRO A 162 -15.54 -4.98 -8.93
CA PRO A 162 -14.17 -5.33 -9.31
C PRO A 162 -13.39 -4.20 -9.98
N VAL A 163 -14.06 -3.33 -10.74
CA VAL A 163 -13.44 -2.15 -11.35
C VAL A 163 -12.93 -1.18 -10.28
N ASP A 164 -13.66 -0.98 -9.19
CA ASP A 164 -13.28 -0.05 -8.13
C ASP A 164 -12.08 -0.58 -7.32
N ALA A 165 -12.07 -1.88 -7.01
CA ALA A 165 -10.89 -2.52 -6.42
C ALA A 165 -9.65 -2.37 -7.33
N ASN A 166 -9.82 -2.54 -8.64
CA ASN A 166 -8.73 -2.34 -9.60
C ASN A 166 -8.23 -0.89 -9.66
N LYS A 167 -9.12 0.11 -9.57
CA LYS A 167 -8.71 1.52 -9.56
C LYS A 167 -7.76 1.81 -8.39
N ILE A 168 -8.12 1.35 -7.19
CA ILE A 168 -7.27 1.48 -5.99
C ILE A 168 -5.92 0.78 -6.21
N TYR A 169 -5.96 -0.44 -6.72
CA TYR A 169 -4.76 -1.23 -7.01
C TYR A 169 -3.78 -0.49 -7.94
N MET A 170 -4.28 0.11 -9.02
CA MET A 170 -3.46 0.82 -9.99
C MET A 170 -2.87 2.12 -9.44
N ILE A 171 -3.66 2.92 -8.70
CA ILE A 171 -3.19 4.16 -8.08
C ILE A 171 -2.04 3.87 -7.10
N VAL A 172 -2.26 2.91 -6.21
CA VAL A 172 -1.29 2.52 -5.18
C VAL A 172 0.00 1.98 -5.80
N LEU A 173 -0.08 1.22 -6.89
CA LEU A 173 1.11 0.76 -7.61
C LEU A 173 1.89 1.89 -8.28
N ALA A 174 1.20 2.86 -8.87
CA ALA A 174 1.87 4.02 -9.47
C ALA A 174 2.65 4.82 -8.40
N TYR A 175 2.03 5.05 -7.24
CA TYR A 175 2.69 5.68 -6.11
C TYR A 175 3.90 4.87 -5.63
N ALA A 176 3.74 3.56 -5.41
CA ALA A 176 4.82 2.69 -4.96
C ALA A 176 6.02 2.68 -5.93
N ALA A 177 5.76 2.69 -7.23
CA ALA A 177 6.80 2.78 -8.26
C ALA A 177 7.58 4.10 -8.20
N GLN A 178 6.90 5.20 -7.89
CA GLN A 178 7.50 6.52 -7.71
C GLN A 178 8.35 6.59 -6.42
N GLU A 179 7.90 5.96 -5.33
CA GLU A 179 8.59 5.90 -4.03
C GLU A 179 9.83 4.97 -4.04
N THR A 180 9.78 3.91 -4.84
CA THR A 180 10.78 2.84 -4.90
C THR A 180 12.26 3.28 -4.96
N PRO A 181 12.70 4.22 -5.82
CA PRO A 181 14.12 4.58 -5.90
C PRO A 181 14.63 5.28 -4.65
N VAL A 182 13.73 5.91 -3.86
CA VAL A 182 14.10 6.58 -2.61
C VAL A 182 14.28 5.56 -1.48
N ILE A 183 13.39 4.57 -1.40
CA ILE A 183 13.42 3.54 -0.36
C ILE A 183 14.37 2.38 -0.69
N ASN A 184 14.62 2.14 -1.99
CA ASN A 184 15.50 1.10 -2.50
C ASN A 184 16.41 1.70 -3.60
N PRO A 185 17.58 2.25 -3.21
CA PRO A 185 18.51 2.87 -4.15
C PRO A 185 18.98 1.95 -5.29
N ALA A 186 18.96 0.62 -5.10
CA ALA A 186 19.29 -0.34 -6.16
C ALA A 186 18.31 -0.29 -7.36
N MET A 187 17.12 0.27 -7.14
CA MET A 187 16.11 0.47 -8.18
C MET A 187 16.15 1.87 -8.80
N ALA A 188 17.08 2.74 -8.38
CA ALA A 188 17.17 4.12 -8.89
C ALA A 188 17.51 4.20 -10.39
N SER A 189 18.31 3.25 -10.89
CA SER A 189 18.65 3.14 -12.31
C SER A 189 17.57 2.45 -13.16
N LYS A 190 16.49 1.96 -12.54
CA LYS A 190 15.41 1.25 -13.23
C LYS A 190 14.35 2.22 -13.75
N SER A 191 13.82 1.91 -14.92
CA SER A 191 12.71 2.66 -15.50
C SER A 191 11.49 2.64 -14.58
N PHE A 192 10.59 3.59 -14.76
CA PHE A 192 9.33 3.62 -14.01
C PHE A 192 8.54 2.31 -14.20
N SER A 193 8.49 1.80 -15.43
CA SER A 193 7.81 0.56 -15.77
C SER A 193 8.38 -0.65 -15.03
N GLU A 194 9.72 -0.79 -14.98
CA GLU A 194 10.36 -1.87 -14.20
C GLU A 194 10.05 -1.77 -12.71
N ARG A 195 10.07 -0.55 -12.13
CA ARG A 195 9.68 -0.32 -10.73
C ARG A 195 8.21 -0.64 -10.48
N PHE A 196 7.33 -0.32 -11.43
CA PHE A 196 5.91 -0.64 -11.36
C PHE A 196 5.69 -2.16 -11.28
N TYR A 197 6.32 -2.93 -12.19
CA TYR A 197 6.21 -4.39 -12.16
C TYR A 197 6.90 -5.03 -10.96
N TYR A 198 7.99 -4.45 -10.47
CA TYR A 198 8.62 -4.88 -9.22
C TYR A 198 7.63 -4.78 -8.03
N ASN A 199 6.91 -3.65 -7.91
CA ASN A 199 5.92 -3.46 -6.85
C ASN A 199 4.66 -4.31 -7.01
N ARG A 200 4.29 -4.65 -8.26
CA ARG A 200 3.15 -5.51 -8.56
C ARG A 200 3.20 -6.83 -7.79
N THR A 201 4.36 -7.46 -7.69
CA THR A 201 4.51 -8.73 -6.97
C THR A 201 4.09 -8.61 -5.49
N PHE A 202 4.49 -7.54 -4.83
CA PHE A 202 4.14 -7.28 -3.43
C PHE A 202 2.67 -6.85 -3.27
N ALA A 203 2.16 -6.03 -4.19
CA ALA A 203 0.76 -5.61 -4.20
C ALA A 203 -0.20 -6.79 -4.37
N VAL A 204 0.13 -7.76 -5.25
CA VAL A 204 -0.65 -8.99 -5.40
C VAL A 204 -0.67 -9.78 -4.10
N ALA A 205 0.47 -9.93 -3.42
CA ALA A 205 0.55 -10.66 -2.16
C ALA A 205 -0.28 -9.99 -1.06
N LEU A 206 -0.23 -8.66 -0.96
CA LEU A 206 -1.02 -7.88 0.00
C LEU A 206 -2.52 -7.99 -0.28
N TYR A 207 -2.93 -7.85 -1.54
CA TYR A 207 -4.33 -8.01 -1.94
C TYR A 207 -4.84 -9.40 -1.56
N LYS A 208 -4.15 -10.45 -2.01
CA LYS A 208 -4.48 -11.86 -1.76
C LYS A 208 -4.26 -12.35 -0.32
N SER A 209 -3.86 -11.47 0.59
CA SER A 209 -3.63 -11.83 1.99
C SER A 209 -4.85 -12.53 2.60
N LYS A 210 -4.62 -13.51 3.48
CA LYS A 210 -5.71 -14.18 4.22
C LYS A 210 -5.90 -13.62 5.62
N LEU A 211 -5.34 -12.43 5.88
CA LEU A 211 -5.38 -11.76 7.18
C LEU A 211 -6.80 -11.38 7.63
N PHE A 212 -7.72 -11.18 6.70
CA PHE A 212 -9.12 -10.84 7.00
C PHE A 212 -10.06 -11.56 6.05
N THR A 213 -11.26 -11.85 6.53
CA THR A 213 -12.39 -12.23 5.67
C THR A 213 -12.85 -11.02 4.85
N ASP A 214 -13.67 -11.25 3.82
CA ASP A 214 -14.17 -10.15 2.98
C ASP A 214 -15.13 -9.23 3.75
N GLU A 215 -15.86 -9.75 4.74
CA GLU A 215 -16.71 -8.97 5.65
C GLU A 215 -15.86 -8.07 6.56
N GLU A 216 -14.80 -8.61 7.16
CA GLU A 216 -13.86 -7.81 7.97
C GLU A 216 -13.18 -6.73 7.12
N ARG A 217 -12.76 -7.07 5.90
CA ARG A 217 -12.24 -6.10 4.92
C ARG A 217 -13.26 -5.00 4.64
N PHE A 218 -14.52 -5.36 4.42
CA PHE A 218 -15.60 -4.40 4.17
C PHE A 218 -15.80 -3.46 5.36
N GLU A 219 -15.88 -4.01 6.58
CA GLU A 219 -16.03 -3.22 7.80
C GLU A 219 -14.88 -2.24 7.99
N ILE A 220 -13.64 -2.67 7.75
CA ILE A 220 -12.45 -1.81 7.85
C ILE A 220 -12.46 -0.74 6.75
N ALA A 221 -12.63 -1.14 5.49
CA ALA A 221 -12.60 -0.22 4.35
C ALA A 221 -13.72 0.82 4.40
N SER A 222 -14.90 0.45 4.91
CA SER A 222 -16.03 1.37 5.10
C SER A 222 -15.72 2.55 6.04
N LYS A 223 -14.71 2.41 6.90
CA LYS A 223 -14.26 3.44 7.85
C LYS A 223 -13.27 4.42 7.23
N ILE A 224 -12.77 4.18 6.02
CA ILE A 224 -11.80 5.04 5.31
C ILE A 224 -12.56 6.08 4.48
N LYS A 225 -12.89 7.19 5.14
CA LYS A 225 -13.79 8.20 4.58
C LYS A 225 -13.13 9.07 3.51
N GLY A 226 -11.80 9.04 3.41
CA GLY A 226 -11.08 9.68 2.32
C GLY A 226 -11.10 8.90 0.99
N VAL A 227 -11.62 7.67 0.96
CA VAL A 227 -11.59 6.82 -0.26
C VAL A 227 -12.96 6.23 -0.60
N PHE A 228 -13.65 5.67 0.39
CA PHE A 228 -14.86 4.91 0.18
C PHE A 228 -16.10 5.57 0.79
N TYR A 229 -17.25 5.29 0.20
CA TYR A 229 -18.56 5.39 0.84
C TYR A 229 -19.32 4.07 0.65
N VAL A 230 -20.35 3.86 1.47
CA VAL A 230 -21.20 2.67 1.39
C VAL A 230 -22.52 3.06 0.75
N GLU A 231 -22.90 2.31 -0.29
CA GLU A 231 -24.16 2.46 -1.00
C GLU A 231 -24.76 1.07 -1.23
N ASN A 232 -26.00 0.86 -0.81
CA ASN A 232 -26.73 -0.41 -0.97
C ASN A 232 -25.94 -1.64 -0.47
N GLY A 233 -25.22 -1.51 0.64
CA GLY A 233 -24.42 -2.60 1.22
C GLY A 233 -23.10 -2.90 0.47
N SER A 234 -22.70 -2.07 -0.49
CA SER A 234 -21.47 -2.22 -1.28
C SER A 234 -20.57 -0.99 -1.12
N LEU A 235 -19.26 -1.20 -1.17
CA LEU A 235 -18.28 -0.11 -1.23
C LEU A 235 -18.29 0.53 -2.62
N ARG A 236 -18.22 1.85 -2.61
CA ARG A 236 -18.08 2.70 -3.80
C ARG A 236 -16.95 3.71 -3.58
N LEU A 237 -16.29 4.08 -4.67
CA LEU A 237 -15.23 5.09 -4.64
C LEU A 237 -15.82 6.49 -4.70
N LEU A 238 -15.28 7.39 -3.88
CA LEU A 238 -15.57 8.81 -3.99
C LEU A 238 -15.16 9.35 -5.38
N ASP A 239 -15.91 10.32 -5.91
CA ASP A 239 -15.69 10.87 -7.26
C ASP A 239 -14.27 11.37 -7.50
N HIS A 240 -13.65 11.97 -6.48
CA HIS A 240 -12.29 12.45 -6.60
C HIS A 240 -11.28 11.30 -6.79
N ILE A 241 -11.55 10.10 -6.27
CA ILE A 241 -10.72 8.90 -6.50
C ILE A 241 -10.83 8.44 -7.95
N ASN A 242 -12.03 8.52 -8.55
CA ASN A 242 -12.21 8.23 -9.97
C ASN A 242 -11.37 9.18 -10.84
N LYS A 243 -11.37 10.48 -10.52
CA LYS A 243 -10.51 11.47 -11.21
C LYS A 243 -9.01 11.16 -11.05
N VAL A 244 -8.57 10.82 -9.83
CA VAL A 244 -7.18 10.42 -9.56
C VAL A 244 -6.80 9.19 -10.37
N TYR A 245 -7.71 8.21 -10.51
CA TYR A 245 -7.49 7.04 -11.35
C TYR A 245 -7.32 7.39 -12.83
N ASP A 246 -8.19 8.22 -13.40
CA ASP A 246 -8.12 8.59 -14.83
C ASP A 246 -6.81 9.33 -15.17
N CYS A 247 -6.41 10.24 -14.27
CA CYS A 247 -5.11 10.90 -14.30
C CYS A 247 -3.94 9.91 -14.18
N CYS A 248 -4.03 8.96 -13.25
CA CYS A 248 -3.05 7.89 -13.07
C CYS A 248 -2.90 7.05 -14.35
N MET A 249 -4.00 6.65 -14.98
CA MET A 249 -3.95 5.86 -16.21
C MET A 249 -3.29 6.63 -17.37
N SER A 250 -3.56 7.93 -17.48
CA SER A 250 -2.90 8.81 -18.44
C SER A 250 -1.39 8.89 -18.19
N TYR A 251 -0.99 9.04 -16.93
CA TYR A 251 0.42 9.03 -16.52
C TYR A 251 1.11 7.69 -16.81
N LEU A 252 0.47 6.57 -16.48
CA LEU A 252 0.99 5.22 -16.75
C LEU A 252 1.21 4.99 -18.25
N LYS A 253 0.28 5.44 -19.09
CA LYS A 253 0.41 5.40 -20.55
C LYS A 253 1.61 6.21 -21.03
N ALA A 254 1.79 7.43 -20.50
CA ALA A 254 2.93 8.29 -20.82
C ALA A 254 4.27 7.69 -20.35
N LYS A 255 4.27 6.88 -19.29
CA LYS A 255 5.45 6.14 -18.80
C LYS A 255 5.65 4.78 -19.49
N HIS A 256 4.93 4.51 -20.57
CA HIS A 256 5.01 3.25 -21.34
C HIS A 256 4.78 1.99 -20.47
N VAL A 257 3.90 2.10 -19.46
CA VAL A 257 3.47 0.94 -18.66
C VAL A 257 2.38 0.21 -19.43
N VAL A 258 2.61 -1.05 -19.76
CA VAL A 258 1.58 -1.90 -20.39
C VAL A 258 0.75 -2.54 -19.29
N VAL A 259 -0.45 -2.02 -19.12
CA VAL A 259 -1.35 -2.44 -18.04
C VAL A 259 -2.10 -3.71 -18.47
N PHE A 260 -1.61 -4.87 -18.01
CA PHE A 260 -2.36 -6.13 -18.06
C PHE A 260 -3.01 -6.36 -16.70
N VAL A 261 -4.32 -6.15 -16.61
CA VAL A 261 -5.08 -6.41 -15.40
C VAL A 261 -5.91 -7.68 -15.56
N PRO A 262 -5.46 -8.82 -15.03
CA PRO A 262 -6.36 -9.89 -14.65
C PRO A 262 -6.35 -9.96 -13.11
N ILE A 263 -6.98 -8.99 -12.45
CA ILE A 263 -7.34 -9.18 -11.03
C ILE A 263 -8.49 -10.21 -10.93
N THR A 264 -9.23 -10.42 -12.03
CA THR A 264 -10.51 -11.15 -12.05
C THR A 264 -10.46 -12.62 -12.50
N ASN A 265 -9.30 -13.19 -12.88
CA ASN A 265 -9.24 -14.58 -13.38
C ASN A 265 -8.43 -15.55 -12.50
N TYR A 266 -8.70 -15.59 -11.20
CA TYR A 266 -8.21 -16.68 -10.34
C TYR A 266 -9.28 -17.27 -9.42
N SER A 267 -10.55 -17.02 -9.70
CA SER A 267 -11.63 -17.85 -9.18
C SER A 267 -11.58 -19.22 -9.87
N ARG A 268 -11.26 -20.26 -9.09
CA ARG A 268 -11.28 -21.71 -9.40
C ARG A 268 -9.96 -22.34 -9.90
N CYS A 269 -8.99 -22.50 -9.00
CA CYS A 269 -8.38 -23.82 -8.84
C CYS A 269 -8.95 -24.40 -7.55
N LYS A 270 -9.99 -25.23 -7.68
CA LYS A 270 -10.39 -26.16 -6.63
C LYS A 270 -9.27 -27.22 -6.57
N CYS A 271 -8.53 -27.24 -5.47
CA CYS A 271 -7.86 -28.46 -5.03
C CYS A 271 -8.87 -29.24 -4.20
#